data_AF-A0A1V3JY85-F1
#
_entry.id   AF-A0A1V3JY85-F1
#
_cell.length_a   1.000
_cell.length_b   1.000
_cell.length_c   1.000
_cell.angle_alpha   90.00
_cell.angle_beta   90.00
_cell.angle_gamma   90.00
#
_symmetry.space_group_name_H-M   'P 1'
#
loop_
_entity.id
_entity.type
_entity.pdbx_description
1 polymer ?
#
loop_
_entity_poly.entity_id
_entity_poly.type
_entity_poly.pdbx_seq_one_letter_code
_entity_poly.pdbx_strand_id
1 'polypeptide(L)'
;MKHPVHNPQFVQRYMYLDKLSTSKMLPLLIGFFWAVCCWAIGGVSYYQILQAEAEQKEIVLWRPISVIYNLAGGEAVLVISLLLGIVSFYFGWRNYKIKNTPLIQDKSKNNKAHDNNPYKVTVGDISMLERQIGFSLPQDYRDFLLRYNGGSPVACVFNDEIEIDYFYNLVTDNRELRLSEIFNNVPNYGYGLPIAQTLAGDLLILSPKGEILFFDVEIFCDDEGEFLYDIEDEPECIVESFTMLLQSLI
;
A
#
# COMPACT_ATOMS: atom_id res chain seq x y z
N MET A 1 39.60 14.20 -7.71
CA MET A 1 38.47 13.48 -8.33
C MET A 1 37.22 13.90 -7.58
N LYS A 2 36.27 14.55 -8.27
CA LYS A 2 35.05 15.07 -7.65
C LYS A 2 34.02 13.94 -7.60
N HIS A 3 33.67 13.50 -6.40
CA HIS A 3 32.51 12.63 -6.17
C HIS A 3 31.24 13.42 -6.51
N PRO A 4 30.36 12.91 -7.38
CA PRO A 4 29.08 13.56 -7.58
C PRO A 4 28.11 13.18 -6.46
N VAL A 5 27.66 14.25 -5.80
CA VAL A 5 26.28 14.56 -5.39
C VAL A 5 25.60 13.56 -4.44
N HIS A 6 25.48 14.02 -3.20
CA HIS A 6 24.50 13.61 -2.21
C HIS A 6 23.10 13.69 -2.86
N ASN A 7 22.60 12.56 -3.37
CA ASN A 7 21.27 12.47 -3.94
C ASN A 7 20.24 12.30 -2.80
N PRO A 8 19.32 13.25 -2.55
CA PRO A 8 18.33 13.17 -1.48
C PRO A 8 17.11 12.30 -1.83
N GLN A 9 17.18 11.50 -2.89
CA GLN A 9 16.06 10.74 -3.48
C GLN A 9 15.37 9.70 -2.57
N PHE A 10 15.90 9.43 -1.38
CA PHE A 10 15.27 8.53 -0.42
C PHE A 10 15.04 9.26 0.89
N VAL A 11 13.78 9.60 1.13
CA VAL A 11 13.32 9.85 2.49
C VAL A 11 12.97 8.46 3.01
N GLN A 12 13.52 8.11 4.17
CA GLN A 12 13.00 6.98 4.93
C GLN A 12 11.59 7.38 5.39
N ARG A 13 10.61 7.26 4.48
CA ARG A 13 9.26 7.83 4.64
C ARG A 13 8.46 6.97 5.61
N TYR A 14 8.69 7.20 6.89
CA TYR A 14 7.60 7.12 7.88
C TYR A 14 6.64 8.33 7.76
N MET A 15 6.67 9.05 6.63
CA MET A 15 6.33 10.48 6.53
C MET A 15 5.13 10.82 5.63
N TYR A 16 4.28 9.85 5.28
CA TYR A 16 3.00 10.16 4.60
C TYR A 16 1.78 10.20 5.53
N LEU A 17 1.91 9.76 6.77
CA LEU A 17 0.81 9.80 7.75
C LEU A 17 0.72 11.10 8.56
N ASP A 18 1.76 11.94 8.53
CA ASP A 18 1.88 13.10 9.42
C ASP A 18 1.16 14.36 8.91
N LYS A 19 0.76 14.39 7.63
CA LYS A 19 0.04 15.53 7.04
C LYS A 19 -1.49 15.41 7.09
N LEU A 20 -2.04 14.23 7.40
CA LEU A 20 -3.48 14.08 7.64
C LEU A 20 -3.79 14.23 9.14
N SER A 21 -3.92 15.50 9.54
CA SER A 21 -4.32 15.98 10.87
C SER A 21 -3.28 15.84 11.98
N THR A 22 -3.12 16.88 12.79
CA THR A 22 -2.25 16.88 13.98
C THR A 22 -2.80 16.03 15.13
N SER A 23 -4.05 15.56 15.05
CA SER A 23 -4.74 14.86 16.14
C SER A 23 -4.75 13.34 15.93
N LYS A 24 -4.25 12.60 16.94
CA LYS A 24 -4.20 11.13 16.98
C LYS A 24 -5.58 10.46 16.95
N MET A 25 -6.62 11.16 17.40
CA MET A 25 -7.99 10.64 17.49
C MET A 25 -8.90 11.08 16.33
N LEU A 26 -8.48 12.05 15.53
CA LEU A 26 -9.34 12.65 14.51
C LEU A 26 -9.90 11.63 13.49
N PRO A 27 -9.13 10.66 12.96
CA PRO A 27 -9.67 9.70 12.00
C PRO A 27 -10.79 8.84 12.59
N LEU A 28 -10.67 8.46 13.87
CA LEU A 28 -11.70 7.72 14.60
C LEU A 28 -12.97 8.57 14.77
N LEU A 29 -12.81 9.83 15.16
CA LEU A 29 -13.92 10.77 15.34
C LEU A 29 -14.66 11.05 14.03
N ILE A 30 -13.92 11.20 12.92
CA ILE A 30 -14.51 11.39 11.59
C ILE A 30 -15.30 10.15 11.15
N GLY A 31 -14.72 8.95 11.28
CA GLY A 31 -15.42 7.72 10.93
C GLY A 31 -16.66 7.47 11.80
N PHE A 32 -16.56 7.76 13.10
CA PHE A 32 -17.69 7.69 14.01
C PHE A 32 -18.79 8.71 13.66
N PHE A 33 -18.41 9.96 13.35
CA PHE A 33 -19.36 10.99 12.94
C PHE A 33 -20.13 10.59 11.69
N TRP A 34 -19.44 10.11 10.65
CA TRP A 34 -20.09 9.63 9.43
C TRP A 34 -20.99 8.42 9.67
N ALA A 35 -20.58 7.48 10.53
CA ALA A 35 -21.41 6.35 10.90
C ALA A 35 -22.74 6.78 11.54
N VAL A 36 -22.69 7.72 12.49
CA VAL A 36 -23.88 8.29 13.13
C VAL A 36 -24.76 9.02 12.12
N CYS A 37 -24.17 9.81 11.21
CA CYS A 37 -24.93 10.47 10.15
C CYS A 37 -25.64 9.47 9.23
N CYS A 38 -24.95 8.41 8.79
CA CYS A 38 -25.54 7.36 7.98
C CYS A 38 -26.74 6.73 8.67
N TRP A 39 -26.59 6.29 9.92
CA TRP A 39 -27.66 5.65 10.69
C TRP A 39 -28.82 6.59 11.00
N ALA A 40 -28.54 7.85 11.34
CA ALA A 40 -29.58 8.85 11.59
C ALA A 40 -30.40 9.11 10.32
N ILE A 41 -29.74 9.33 9.18
CA ILE A 41 -30.41 9.57 7.89
C ILE A 41 -31.22 8.34 7.48
N GLY A 42 -30.65 7.14 7.56
CA GLY A 42 -31.36 5.91 7.20
C GLY A 42 -32.54 5.61 8.12
N GLY A 43 -32.37 5.77 9.44
CA GLY A 43 -33.42 5.55 10.42
C GLY A 43 -34.58 6.54 10.27
N VAL A 44 -34.29 7.83 10.09
CA VAL A 44 -35.32 8.86 9.85
C VAL A 44 -36.05 8.58 8.52
N SER A 45 -35.31 8.25 7.47
CA SER A 45 -35.91 7.95 6.16
C SER A 45 -36.79 6.71 6.22
N TYR A 46 -36.34 5.66 6.90
CA TYR A 46 -37.12 4.44 7.09
C TYR A 46 -38.38 4.69 7.92
N TYR A 47 -38.29 5.48 8.98
CA TYR A 47 -39.45 5.88 9.78
C TYR A 47 -40.48 6.66 8.96
N GLN A 48 -40.02 7.62 8.14
CA GLN A 48 -40.88 8.35 7.22
C GLN A 48 -41.58 7.41 6.24
N ILE A 49 -40.85 6.44 5.66
CA ILE A 49 -41.39 5.43 4.76
C ILE A 49 -42.49 4.62 5.43
N LEU A 50 -42.25 4.09 6.63
CA LEU A 50 -43.26 3.34 7.38
C LEU A 50 -44.53 4.17 7.66
N GLN A 51 -44.35 5.44 8.00
CA GLN A 51 -45.49 6.33 8.27
C GLN A 51 -46.30 6.61 7.00
N ALA A 52 -45.63 6.85 5.87
CA ALA A 52 -46.31 7.09 4.60
C ALA A 52 -47.02 5.84 4.06
N GLU A 53 -46.41 4.65 4.23
CA GLU A 53 -47.01 3.37 3.86
C GLU A 53 -48.24 3.06 4.72
N ALA A 54 -48.18 3.34 6.03
CA ALA A 54 -49.32 3.17 6.93
C ALA A 54 -50.47 4.15 6.64
N GLU A 55 -50.15 5.39 6.25
CA GLU A 55 -51.13 6.43 5.95
C GLU A 55 -51.58 6.47 4.47
N GLN A 56 -51.02 5.59 3.62
CA GLN A 56 -51.20 5.59 2.14
C GLN A 56 -50.98 6.97 1.50
N LYS A 57 -49.92 7.66 1.92
CA LYS A 57 -49.56 9.00 1.41
C LYS A 57 -48.34 8.95 0.51
N GLU A 58 -48.28 9.90 -0.41
CA GLU A 58 -47.05 10.13 -1.18
C GLU A 58 -45.93 10.65 -0.29
N ILE A 59 -44.72 10.16 -0.53
CA ILE A 59 -43.53 10.51 0.25
C ILE A 59 -42.48 11.19 -0.62
N VAL A 60 -41.86 12.24 -0.08
CA VAL A 60 -40.78 12.98 -0.75
C VAL A 60 -39.46 12.64 -0.08
N LEU A 61 -38.70 11.73 -0.69
CA LEU A 61 -37.37 11.31 -0.22
C LEU A 61 -36.27 12.10 -0.94
N TRP A 62 -35.11 12.22 -0.28
CA TRP A 62 -33.92 12.75 -0.93
C TRP A 62 -33.48 11.82 -2.07
N ARG A 63 -33.01 12.39 -3.20
CA ARG A 63 -32.72 11.66 -4.45
C ARG A 63 -32.01 10.30 -4.29
N PRO A 64 -30.87 10.19 -3.57
CA PRO A 64 -30.21 8.89 -3.45
C PRO A 64 -31.04 7.87 -2.64
N ILE A 65 -31.79 8.33 -1.64
CA ILE A 65 -32.70 7.47 -0.86
C ILE A 65 -33.88 7.03 -1.72
N SER A 66 -34.44 7.92 -2.55
CA SER A 66 -35.51 7.55 -3.47
C SER A 66 -35.09 6.50 -4.50
N VAL A 67 -33.83 6.53 -4.96
CA VAL A 67 -33.30 5.51 -5.88
C VAL A 67 -33.26 4.14 -5.20
N ILE A 68 -32.76 4.08 -3.97
CA ILE A 68 -32.69 2.83 -3.19
C ILE A 68 -34.10 2.31 -2.89
N TYR A 69 -35.00 3.19 -2.45
CA TYR A 69 -36.37 2.86 -2.15
C TYR A 69 -37.12 2.31 -3.37
N ASN A 70 -37.00 2.95 -4.53
CA ASN A 70 -37.66 2.51 -5.76
C ASN A 70 -37.11 1.17 -6.29
N LEU A 71 -35.84 0.88 -6.00
CA LEU A 71 -35.19 -0.35 -6.46
C LEU A 71 -35.51 -1.55 -5.56
N ALA A 72 -35.49 -1.35 -4.23
CA ALA A 72 -35.44 -2.44 -3.26
C ALA A 72 -36.31 -2.22 -1.99
N GLY A 73 -37.11 -1.16 -1.95
CA GLY A 73 -38.07 -0.89 -0.88
C GLY A 73 -37.46 -0.24 0.37
N GLY A 74 -38.31 0.00 1.38
CA GLY A 74 -37.94 0.69 2.61
C GLY A 74 -36.90 -0.06 3.47
N GLU A 75 -37.01 -1.39 3.54
CA GLU A 75 -36.06 -2.22 4.30
C GLU A 75 -34.62 -2.10 3.75
N ALA A 76 -34.48 -2.00 2.43
CA ALA A 76 -33.17 -1.82 1.79
C ALA A 76 -32.51 -0.48 2.15
N VAL A 77 -33.30 0.58 2.31
CA VAL A 77 -32.80 1.90 2.77
C VAL A 77 -32.15 1.78 4.15
N LEU A 78 -32.79 1.04 5.06
CA LEU A 78 -32.27 0.81 6.40
C LEU A 78 -31.00 -0.04 6.38
N VAL A 79 -31.01 -1.16 5.66
CA VAL A 79 -29.86 -2.08 5.59
C VAL A 79 -28.64 -1.42 4.95
N ILE A 80 -28.81 -0.71 3.84
CA ILE A 80 -27.70 -0.02 3.16
C ILE A 80 -27.12 1.09 4.05
N SER A 81 -27.97 1.85 4.75
CA SER A 81 -27.52 2.85 5.72
C SER A 81 -26.71 2.23 6.87
N LEU A 82 -27.15 1.09 7.39
CA LEU A 82 -26.43 0.36 8.44
C LEU A 82 -25.04 -0.07 7.96
N LEU A 83 -24.96 -0.66 6.76
CA LEU A 83 -23.71 -1.10 6.14
C LEU A 83 -22.75 0.07 5.89
N LEU A 84 -23.24 1.18 5.33
CA LEU A 84 -22.43 2.39 5.09
C LEU A 84 -21.87 2.96 6.39
N GLY A 85 -22.63 2.92 7.49
CA GLY A 85 -22.15 3.35 8.79
C GLY A 85 -21.05 2.42 9.35
N ILE A 86 -21.20 1.11 9.20
CA ILE A 86 -20.17 0.13 9.60
C ILE A 86 -18.89 0.34 8.80
N VAL A 87 -18.99 0.52 7.48
CA VAL A 87 -17.86 0.79 6.59
C VAL A 87 -17.15 2.08 6.99
N SER A 88 -17.90 3.16 7.23
CA SER A 88 -17.36 4.45 7.66
C SER A 88 -16.60 4.36 8.99
N PHE A 89 -17.17 3.63 9.96
CA PHE A 89 -16.52 3.39 11.25
C PHE A 89 -15.27 2.54 11.10
N TYR A 90 -15.31 1.49 10.27
CA TYR A 90 -14.15 0.63 9.98
C TYR A 90 -13.00 1.43 9.37
N PHE A 91 -13.26 2.30 8.39
CA PHE A 91 -12.24 3.18 7.82
C PHE A 91 -11.67 4.15 8.85
N GLY A 92 -12.52 4.75 9.70
CA GLY A 92 -12.06 5.61 10.80
C GLY A 92 -11.16 4.88 11.79
N TRP A 93 -11.54 3.66 12.19
CA TRP A 93 -10.77 2.79 13.07
C TRP A 93 -9.45 2.32 12.45
N ARG A 94 -9.46 1.91 11.18
CA ARG A 94 -8.24 1.52 10.44
C ARG A 94 -7.23 2.66 10.42
N ASN A 95 -7.67 3.87 10.06
CA ASN A 95 -6.82 5.06 10.04
C ASN A 95 -6.34 5.46 11.44
N TYR A 96 -7.18 5.31 12.46
CA TYR A 96 -6.78 5.50 13.87
C TYR A 96 -5.72 4.50 14.32
N LYS A 97 -5.88 3.22 13.98
CA LYS A 97 -4.94 2.15 14.32
C LYS A 97 -3.59 2.39 13.66
N ILE A 98 -3.58 2.74 12.37
CA ILE A 98 -2.34 3.06 11.64
C ILE A 98 -1.58 4.21 12.34
N LYS A 99 -2.30 5.22 12.84
CA LYS A 99 -1.71 6.39 13.50
C LYS A 99 -1.27 6.16 14.96
N ASN A 100 -1.93 5.25 15.68
CA ASN A 100 -1.67 4.98 17.10
C ASN A 100 -0.90 3.68 17.34
N THR A 101 -0.62 2.91 16.29
CA THR A 101 0.39 1.85 16.35
C THR A 101 1.73 2.55 16.60
N PRO A 102 2.46 2.19 17.67
CA PRO A 102 3.71 2.86 18.00
C PRO A 102 4.70 2.62 16.87
N LEU A 103 4.95 3.66 16.08
CA LEU A 103 6.13 3.75 15.26
C LEU A 103 7.33 3.75 16.21
N ILE A 104 8.30 2.88 16.00
CA ILE A 104 9.61 2.91 16.68
C ILE A 104 10.36 4.14 16.14
N GLN A 105 9.86 5.35 16.42
CA GLN A 105 10.46 6.62 16.04
C GLN A 105 10.05 7.70 17.04
N ASP A 106 10.55 7.58 18.28
CA ASP A 106 10.72 8.74 19.15
C ASP A 106 12.02 8.65 19.99
N LYS A 107 13.11 8.24 19.32
CA LYS A 107 14.47 8.25 19.91
C LYS A 107 15.52 8.94 19.03
N SER A 108 15.12 9.72 18.03
CA SER A 108 16.08 10.48 17.18
C SER A 108 16.23 11.95 17.58
N LYS A 109 15.87 12.31 18.82
CA LYS A 109 16.28 13.56 19.46
C LYS A 109 16.94 13.28 20.81
N ASN A 110 18.05 12.55 20.78
CA ASN A 110 19.13 12.74 21.76
C ASN A 110 20.42 12.11 21.25
N ASN A 111 21.38 12.96 20.92
CA ASN A 111 22.77 12.58 20.69
C ASN A 111 23.32 11.86 21.93
N LYS A 112 23.56 10.55 21.83
CA LYS A 112 24.74 9.80 22.31
C LYS A 112 24.49 8.28 22.21
N ALA A 113 25.26 7.64 21.33
CA ALA A 113 25.64 6.22 21.30
C ALA A 113 24.61 5.16 21.77
N HIS A 114 23.90 4.56 20.81
CA HIS A 114 23.81 3.09 20.69
C HIS A 114 23.39 2.75 19.25
N ASP A 115 24.29 2.10 18.50
CA ASP A 115 24.08 1.53 17.16
C ASP A 115 23.18 0.28 17.23
N ASN A 116 21.97 0.45 17.78
CA ASN A 116 20.98 -0.61 17.90
C ASN A 116 19.73 -0.24 17.09
N ASN A 117 19.90 0.12 15.82
CA ASN A 117 18.78 0.08 14.89
C ASN A 117 18.55 -1.39 14.53
N PRO A 118 17.47 -2.05 15.01
CA PRO A 118 17.23 -3.47 14.71
C PRO A 118 16.96 -3.71 13.22
N TYR A 119 16.70 -2.66 12.44
CA TYR A 119 16.43 -2.73 11.00
C TYR A 119 17.62 -2.27 10.15
N LYS A 120 18.82 -2.21 10.74
CA LYS A 120 20.06 -1.96 10.00
C LYS A 120 20.45 -3.23 9.26
N VAL A 121 20.45 -3.16 7.93
CA VAL A 121 20.88 -4.25 7.07
C VAL A 121 22.37 -4.48 7.22
N THR A 122 22.76 -5.73 7.34
CA THR A 122 24.14 -6.19 7.33
C THR A 122 24.45 -6.99 6.07
N VAL A 123 25.73 -7.18 5.79
CA VAL A 123 26.17 -8.09 4.71
C VAL A 123 25.70 -9.52 4.97
N GLY A 124 25.56 -9.92 6.24
CA GLY A 124 25.03 -11.23 6.62
C GLY A 124 23.59 -11.43 6.18
N ASP A 125 22.74 -10.41 6.34
CA ASP A 125 21.34 -10.45 5.91
C ASP A 125 21.23 -10.58 4.39
N ILE A 126 22.07 -9.84 3.65
CA ILE A 126 22.15 -9.95 2.18
C ILE A 126 22.56 -11.36 1.78
N SER A 127 23.60 -11.92 2.40
CA SER A 127 24.04 -13.29 2.11
C SER A 127 22.98 -14.35 2.45
N MET A 128 22.12 -14.10 3.45
CA MET A 128 20.99 -14.99 3.73
C MET A 128 19.94 -14.92 2.62
N LEU A 129 19.59 -13.72 2.15
CA LEU A 129 18.68 -13.55 1.02
C LEU A 129 19.24 -14.18 -0.25
N GLU A 130 20.51 -13.93 -0.62
CA GLU A 130 21.17 -14.52 -1.80
C GLU A 130 21.14 -16.05 -1.78
N ARG A 131 21.33 -16.67 -0.60
CA ARG A 131 21.20 -18.13 -0.44
C ARG A 131 19.77 -18.62 -0.63
N GLN A 132 18.77 -17.84 -0.19
CA GLN A 132 17.37 -18.19 -0.34
C GLN A 132 16.92 -18.08 -1.81
N ILE A 133 17.29 -17.00 -2.49
CA ILE A 133 16.85 -16.74 -3.86
C ILE A 133 17.66 -17.52 -4.91
N GLY A 134 18.81 -18.06 -4.54
CA GLY A 134 19.64 -18.92 -5.39
C GLY A 134 20.52 -18.17 -6.39
N PHE A 135 20.61 -16.84 -6.30
CA PHE A 135 21.52 -16.03 -7.12
C PHE A 135 22.12 -14.87 -6.31
N SER A 136 23.25 -14.33 -6.80
CA SER A 136 23.92 -13.19 -6.18
C SER A 136 23.26 -11.88 -6.61
N LEU A 137 22.99 -11.00 -5.66
CA LEU A 137 22.38 -9.71 -5.98
C LEU A 137 23.39 -8.80 -6.71
N PRO A 138 22.94 -8.05 -7.72
CA PRO A 138 23.71 -6.98 -8.35
C PRO A 138 24.30 -6.01 -7.31
N GLN A 139 25.53 -5.57 -7.55
CA GLN A 139 26.29 -4.79 -6.57
C GLN A 139 25.61 -3.47 -6.20
N ASP A 140 24.99 -2.81 -7.17
CA ASP A 140 24.28 -1.55 -6.95
C ASP A 140 23.02 -1.71 -6.08
N TYR A 141 22.28 -2.81 -6.25
CA TYR A 141 21.15 -3.13 -5.38
C TYR A 141 21.60 -3.51 -3.96
N ARG A 142 22.74 -4.20 -3.82
CA ARG A 142 23.33 -4.49 -2.49
C ARG A 142 23.69 -3.20 -1.75
N ASP A 143 24.34 -2.27 -2.43
CA ASP A 143 24.72 -0.98 -1.87
C ASP A 143 23.48 -0.17 -1.46
N PHE A 144 22.40 -0.24 -2.26
CA PHE A 144 21.11 0.33 -1.92
C PHE A 144 20.52 -0.28 -0.64
N LEU A 145 20.46 -1.61 -0.52
CA LEU A 145 19.91 -2.28 0.66
C LEU A 145 20.70 -1.98 1.93
N LEU A 146 22.04 -1.96 1.86
CA LEU A 146 22.89 -1.60 3.00
C LEU A 146 22.65 -0.17 3.48
N ARG A 147 22.30 0.74 2.56
CA ARG A 147 22.12 2.16 2.86
C ARG A 147 20.71 2.52 3.29
N TYR A 148 19.70 1.94 2.66
CA TYR A 148 18.31 2.37 2.81
C TYR A 148 17.36 1.26 3.29
N ASN A 149 17.74 -0.02 3.11
CA ASN A 149 16.88 -1.17 3.45
C ASN A 149 15.51 -1.09 2.76
N GLY A 150 15.46 -0.74 1.46
CA GLY A 150 14.19 -0.53 0.74
C GLY A 150 13.51 0.79 1.11
N GLY A 151 12.17 0.80 1.13
CA GLY A 151 11.33 1.94 1.49
C GLY A 151 10.77 2.71 0.29
N SER A 152 9.94 3.71 0.56
CA SER A 152 9.32 4.54 -0.48
C SER A 152 10.26 5.63 -0.99
N PRO A 153 10.47 5.74 -2.31
CA PRO A 153 11.31 6.79 -2.85
C PRO A 153 10.66 8.18 -2.74
N VAL A 154 11.45 9.24 -2.90
CA VAL A 154 10.91 10.61 -2.99
C VAL A 154 10.40 10.89 -4.38
N ALA A 155 11.23 10.55 -5.36
CA ALA A 155 10.92 10.50 -6.78
C ALA A 155 10.38 9.11 -7.09
N CYS A 156 9.11 9.00 -7.43
CA CYS A 156 8.42 7.72 -7.63
C CYS A 156 8.04 7.47 -9.08
N VAL A 157 8.04 8.49 -9.94
CA VAL A 157 7.54 8.36 -11.31
C VAL A 157 8.70 7.98 -12.23
N PHE A 158 8.58 6.83 -12.90
CA PHE A 158 9.55 6.37 -13.91
C PHE A 158 9.13 6.83 -15.31
N ASN A 159 7.86 6.64 -15.66
CA ASN A 159 7.22 7.13 -16.88
C ASN A 159 5.71 7.39 -16.59
N ASP A 160 4.93 7.69 -17.63
CA ASP A 160 3.49 8.02 -17.48
C ASP A 160 2.65 6.83 -16.97
N GLU A 161 3.19 5.61 -16.99
CA GLU A 161 2.50 4.36 -16.65
C GLU A 161 3.00 3.75 -15.33
N ILE A 162 4.28 3.95 -14.99
CA ILE A 162 4.96 3.32 -13.86
C ILE A 162 5.29 4.36 -12.80
N GLU A 163 4.51 4.33 -11.72
CA GLU A 163 4.80 5.05 -10.48
C GLU A 163 5.09 4.05 -9.35
N ILE A 164 6.28 4.11 -8.74
CA ILE A 164 6.72 3.22 -7.66
C ILE A 164 6.14 3.69 -6.33
N ASP A 165 5.36 2.84 -5.65
CA ASP A 165 4.88 3.13 -4.29
C ASP A 165 5.99 2.89 -3.25
N TYR A 166 6.60 1.69 -3.29
CA TYR A 166 7.69 1.35 -2.38
C TYR A 166 8.61 0.22 -2.88
N PHE A 167 9.86 0.25 -2.42
CA PHE A 167 10.79 -0.87 -2.48
C PHE A 167 10.64 -1.75 -1.24
N TYR A 168 10.63 -3.08 -1.42
CA TYR A 168 10.55 -4.03 -0.32
C TYR A 168 11.78 -3.96 0.59
N ASN A 169 11.58 -4.22 1.88
CA ASN A 169 12.62 -4.19 2.90
C ASN A 169 13.32 -5.56 3.01
N LEU A 170 14.62 -5.54 3.27
CA LEU A 170 15.37 -6.77 3.61
C LEU A 170 15.15 -7.15 5.08
N VAL A 171 15.26 -6.19 5.99
CA VAL A 171 15.08 -6.40 7.44
C VAL A 171 13.91 -5.56 7.94
N THR A 172 12.80 -6.20 8.30
CA THR A 172 11.59 -5.56 8.81
C THR A 172 10.76 -6.57 9.60
N ASP A 173 9.97 -6.13 10.59
CA ASP A 173 9.00 -7.00 11.27
C ASP A 173 7.71 -7.19 10.46
N ASN A 174 7.46 -6.33 9.48
CA ASN A 174 6.30 -6.47 8.59
C ASN A 174 6.60 -7.51 7.50
N ARG A 175 5.99 -8.68 7.61
CA ARG A 175 6.16 -9.77 6.64
C ARG A 175 5.69 -9.40 5.23
N GLU A 176 4.65 -8.58 5.12
CA GLU A 176 4.09 -8.13 3.82
C GLU A 176 5.06 -7.23 3.04
N LEU A 177 6.10 -6.70 3.69
CA LEU A 177 7.10 -5.85 3.05
C LEU A 177 8.47 -6.52 2.96
N ARG A 178 8.62 -7.75 3.45
CA ARG A 178 9.93 -8.40 3.59
C ARG A 178 10.28 -9.15 2.31
N LEU A 179 11.41 -8.81 1.68
CA LEU A 179 11.89 -9.44 0.44
C LEU A 179 11.85 -10.97 0.46
N SER A 180 12.27 -11.59 1.57
CA SER A 180 12.27 -13.05 1.70
C SER A 180 10.87 -13.66 1.67
N GLU A 181 9.87 -12.97 2.21
CA GLU A 181 8.48 -13.43 2.22
C GLU A 181 7.85 -13.22 0.85
N ILE A 182 8.08 -12.06 0.24
CA ILE A 182 7.60 -11.75 -1.10
C ILE A 182 8.14 -12.75 -2.13
N PHE A 183 9.43 -13.06 -2.09
CA PHE A 183 10.03 -14.05 -2.98
C PHE A 183 9.39 -15.45 -2.87
N ASN A 184 8.89 -15.81 -1.68
CA ASN A 184 8.24 -17.11 -1.48
C ASN A 184 6.77 -17.12 -1.91
N ASN A 185 6.10 -15.96 -1.86
CA ASN A 185 4.67 -15.84 -2.13
C ASN A 185 4.36 -15.46 -3.58
N VAL A 186 5.28 -14.74 -4.23
CA VAL A 186 5.15 -14.35 -5.64
C VAL A 186 5.86 -15.38 -6.50
N PRO A 187 5.17 -16.04 -7.44
CA PRO A 187 5.81 -16.91 -8.42
C PRO A 187 6.86 -16.12 -9.22
N ASN A 188 8.10 -16.58 -9.12
CA ASN A 188 9.23 -15.92 -9.75
C ASN A 188 9.31 -16.24 -11.26
N TYR A 189 8.75 -17.38 -11.70
CA TYR A 189 8.87 -17.91 -13.07
C TYR A 189 10.31 -17.98 -13.63
N GLY A 190 11.32 -17.81 -12.77
CA GLY A 190 12.72 -17.76 -13.14
C GLY A 190 13.23 -16.37 -13.53
N TYR A 191 12.41 -15.32 -13.45
CA TYR A 191 12.77 -13.96 -13.86
C TYR A 191 13.64 -13.21 -12.85
N GLY A 192 13.44 -13.41 -11.55
CA GLY A 192 14.26 -12.80 -10.51
C GLY A 192 13.56 -12.52 -9.19
N LEU A 193 14.05 -11.53 -8.46
CA LEU A 193 13.53 -11.14 -7.16
C LEU A 193 12.55 -9.96 -7.32
N PRO A 194 11.29 -10.05 -6.85
CA PRO A 194 10.46 -8.85 -6.73
C PRO A 194 11.08 -7.87 -5.73
N ILE A 195 11.35 -6.64 -6.17
CA ILE A 195 12.04 -5.62 -5.39
C ILE A 195 11.18 -4.39 -5.07
N ALA A 196 10.10 -4.15 -5.82
CA ALA A 196 9.21 -3.01 -5.60
C ALA A 196 7.77 -3.33 -6.02
N GLN A 197 6.83 -2.53 -5.52
CA GLN A 197 5.45 -2.47 -5.97
C GLN A 197 5.15 -1.07 -6.55
N THR A 198 4.40 -1.03 -7.65
CA THR A 198 3.87 0.22 -8.22
C THR A 198 2.61 0.66 -7.50
N LEU A 199 2.19 1.91 -7.71
CA LEU A 199 0.95 2.45 -7.16
C LEU A 199 -0.29 1.71 -7.69
N ALA A 200 -0.20 1.13 -8.90
CA ALA A 200 -1.24 0.30 -9.50
C ALA A 200 -1.31 -1.11 -8.91
N GLY A 201 -0.24 -1.56 -8.23
CA GLY A 201 -0.17 -2.89 -7.62
C GLY A 201 0.79 -3.84 -8.32
N ASP A 202 1.31 -3.47 -9.48
CA ASP A 202 2.28 -4.22 -10.29
C ASP A 202 3.64 -4.36 -9.61
N LEU A 203 4.47 -5.27 -10.11
CA LEU A 203 5.75 -5.59 -9.49
C LEU A 203 6.93 -5.18 -10.38
N LEU A 204 8.01 -4.72 -9.76
CA LEU A 204 9.31 -4.63 -10.40
C LEU A 204 10.18 -5.80 -9.95
N ILE A 205 10.68 -6.56 -10.92
CA ILE A 205 11.51 -7.75 -10.71
C ILE A 205 12.96 -7.43 -11.07
N LEU A 206 13.88 -7.71 -10.14
CA LEU A 206 15.31 -7.62 -10.36
C LEU A 206 15.83 -8.96 -10.90
N SER A 207 16.28 -8.97 -12.14
CA SER A 207 16.87 -10.16 -12.76
C SER A 207 18.25 -10.47 -12.18
N PRO A 208 18.71 -11.74 -12.25
CA PRO A 208 20.07 -12.10 -11.87
C PRO A 208 21.17 -11.36 -12.65
N LYS A 209 20.85 -10.82 -13.83
CA LYS A 209 21.76 -10.00 -14.64
C LYS A 209 21.79 -8.54 -14.21
N GLY A 210 20.82 -8.11 -13.40
CA GLY A 210 20.67 -6.74 -12.92
C GLY A 210 19.61 -5.91 -13.65
N GLU A 211 18.96 -6.47 -14.67
CA GLU A 211 17.86 -5.82 -15.38
C GLU A 211 16.64 -5.67 -14.46
N ILE A 212 15.87 -4.61 -14.66
CA ILE A 212 14.59 -4.41 -14.00
C ILE A 212 13.48 -4.73 -15.00
N LEU A 213 12.66 -5.70 -14.63
CA LEU A 213 11.53 -6.17 -15.42
C LEU A 213 10.22 -5.68 -14.77
N PHE A 214 9.28 -5.24 -15.59
CA PHE A 214 7.94 -4.83 -15.17
C PHE A 214 6.98 -6.02 -15.28
N PHE A 215 6.28 -6.30 -14.19
CA PHE A 215 5.37 -7.42 -14.04
C PHE A 215 3.95 -6.89 -13.84
N ASP A 216 3.22 -6.79 -14.95
CA ASP A 216 1.81 -6.37 -14.98
C ASP A 216 0.91 -7.46 -14.39
N VAL A 217 0.42 -7.22 -13.17
CA VAL A 217 -0.33 -8.24 -12.44
C VAL A 217 -1.63 -8.63 -13.16
N GLU A 218 -2.20 -7.74 -13.99
CA GLU A 218 -3.40 -8.07 -14.78
C GLU A 218 -3.13 -9.11 -15.87
N ILE A 219 -1.88 -9.21 -16.36
CA ILE A 219 -1.46 -10.21 -17.34
C ILE A 219 -1.09 -11.53 -16.65
N PHE A 220 -0.49 -11.45 -15.46
CA PHE A 220 0.09 -12.59 -14.77
C PHE A 220 -0.84 -13.27 -13.76
N CYS A 221 -2.05 -12.74 -13.54
CA CYS A 221 -3.07 -13.31 -12.67
C CYS A 221 -4.39 -13.58 -13.41
N ASP A 222 -5.19 -14.51 -12.88
CA ASP A 222 -6.57 -14.75 -13.32
C ASP A 222 -7.55 -13.70 -12.74
N ASP A 223 -8.83 -13.82 -13.11
CA ASP A 223 -9.91 -12.92 -12.65
C ASP A 223 -10.12 -12.96 -11.12
N GLU A 224 -9.64 -14.02 -10.47
CA GLU A 224 -9.64 -14.21 -9.02
C GLU A 224 -8.38 -13.64 -8.32
N GLY A 225 -7.40 -13.18 -9.10
CA GLY A 225 -6.13 -12.62 -8.62
C GLY A 225 -5.07 -13.66 -8.27
N GLU A 226 -5.26 -14.92 -8.67
CA GLU A 226 -4.30 -16.00 -8.52
C GLU A 226 -3.33 -16.02 -9.70
N PHE A 227 -2.05 -16.26 -9.40
CA PHE A 227 -1.00 -16.25 -10.41
C PHE A 227 -1.13 -17.42 -11.41
N LEU A 228 -0.97 -17.13 -12.70
CA LEU A 228 -1.08 -18.11 -13.78
C LEU A 228 0.12 -19.07 -13.83
N TYR A 229 -0.13 -20.38 -13.88
CA TYR A 229 0.95 -21.38 -13.90
C TYR A 229 1.68 -21.47 -15.24
N ASP A 230 0.96 -21.22 -16.35
CA ASP A 230 1.47 -21.27 -17.71
C ASP A 230 1.28 -19.90 -18.33
N ILE A 231 2.36 -19.12 -18.42
CA ILE A 231 2.34 -17.79 -19.01
C ILE A 231 3.09 -17.83 -20.34
N GLU A 232 2.44 -17.35 -21.40
CA GLU A 232 3.08 -17.18 -22.72
C GLU A 232 3.80 -15.83 -22.83
N ASP A 233 3.34 -14.83 -22.08
CA ASP A 233 3.89 -13.49 -22.05
C ASP A 233 5.16 -13.39 -21.19
N GLU A 234 6.13 -12.63 -21.70
CA GLU A 234 7.36 -12.29 -21.01
C GLU A 234 7.26 -10.89 -20.40
N PRO A 235 7.83 -10.65 -19.21
CA PRO A 235 7.81 -9.34 -18.59
C PRO A 235 8.68 -8.34 -19.37
N GLU A 236 8.23 -7.10 -19.44
CA GLU A 236 8.94 -6.05 -20.16
C GLU A 236 10.20 -5.62 -19.39
N CYS A 237 11.35 -5.59 -20.06
CA CYS A 237 12.56 -5.00 -19.49
C CYS A 237 12.50 -3.47 -19.61
N ILE A 238 12.40 -2.78 -18.48
CA ILE A 238 12.28 -1.30 -18.45
C ILE A 238 13.63 -0.60 -18.34
N VAL A 239 14.62 -1.19 -17.65
CA VAL A 239 15.99 -0.68 -17.57
C VAL A 239 17.02 -1.79 -17.34
N GLU A 240 18.26 -1.54 -17.75
CA GLU A 240 19.36 -2.50 -17.67
C GLU A 240 20.00 -2.63 -16.28
N SER A 241 19.71 -1.72 -15.35
CA SER A 241 20.27 -1.76 -13.99
C SER A 241 19.39 -1.05 -12.96
N PHE A 242 19.53 -1.46 -11.69
CA PHE A 242 18.88 -0.77 -10.57
C PHE A 242 19.33 0.69 -10.45
N THR A 243 20.61 0.98 -10.71
CA THR A 243 21.11 2.37 -10.73
C THR A 243 20.40 3.21 -11.79
N MET A 244 20.19 2.66 -12.99
CA MET A 244 19.46 3.36 -14.05
C MET A 244 18.00 3.59 -13.69
N LEU A 245 17.34 2.63 -13.04
CA LEU A 245 15.98 2.82 -12.50
C LEU A 245 15.95 4.10 -11.66
N LEU A 246 16.82 4.19 -10.65
CA LEU A 246 16.84 5.33 -9.73
C LEU A 246 17.19 6.67 -10.40
N GLN A 247 18.00 6.66 -11.45
CA GLN A 247 18.36 7.86 -12.20
C GLN A 247 17.22 8.36 -13.10
N SER A 248 16.36 7.44 -13.55
CA SER A 248 15.21 7.75 -14.38
C SER A 248 13.99 8.23 -13.59
N LEU A 249 13.97 8.05 -12.26
CA LEU A 249 12.88 8.52 -11.40
C LEU A 249 12.87 10.05 -11.28
N ILE A 250 11.69 10.65 -11.45
CA ILE A 250 11.42 12.11 -11.37
C ILE A 250 10.72 12.47 -10.06
#